data_AF-A0A0C9VT09-F1
#
_entry.id   AF-A0A0C9VT09-F1
#
_cell.length_a   1.000
_cell.length_b   1.000
_cell.length_c   1.000
_cell.angle_alpha   90.00
_cell.angle_beta   90.00
_cell.angle_gamma   90.00
#
_symmetry.space_group_name_H-M   'P 1'
#
loop_
_entity.id
_entity.type
_entity.pdbx_description
1 polymer ?
#
loop_
_entity_poly.entity_id
_entity_poly.type
_entity_poly.pdbx_seq_one_letter_code
_entity_poly.pdbx_strand_id
1 'polypeptide(L)' 'DKMLSFHKVKKIITQYTGVEKIEHNMCPNTCLEYTGPLAHYKACLMCGLS' A
#
# COMPACT_ATOMS: atom_id res chain seq x y z
N ASP A 1 -27.92 -4.53 2.55
CA ASP A 1 -26.63 -4.56 1.83
C ASP A 1 -25.47 -4.99 2.71
N LYS A 2 -24.54 -5.76 2.15
CA LYS A 2 -23.27 -6.13 2.81
C LYS A 2 -22.18 -5.18 2.33
N MET A 3 -21.63 -4.37 3.23
CA MET A 3 -20.56 -3.43 2.91
C MET A 3 -19.34 -4.20 2.35
N LEU A 4 -18.80 -3.73 1.23
CA LEU A 4 -17.60 -4.30 0.63
C LEU A 4 -16.37 -3.93 1.48
N SER A 5 -15.39 -4.83 1.57
CA SER A 5 -14.10 -4.49 2.16
C SER A 5 -13.34 -3.51 1.28
N PHE A 6 -12.48 -2.69 1.89
CA PHE A 6 -11.64 -1.73 1.17
C PHE A 6 -10.83 -2.38 0.04
N HIS A 7 -10.31 -3.59 0.27
CA HIS A 7 -9.60 -4.36 -0.74
C HIS A 7 -10.49 -4.71 -1.96
N LYS A 8 -11.75 -5.10 -1.72
CA LYS A 8 -12.69 -5.40 -2.82
C LYS A 8 -13.04 -4.15 -3.62
N VAL A 9 -13.25 -3.02 -2.95
CA VAL A 9 -13.53 -1.74 -3.63
C VAL A 9 -12.36 -1.31 -4.52
N LYS A 10 -11.11 -1.40 -4.03
CA LYS A 10 -9.93 -1.13 -4.85
C LYS A 10 -9.85 -2.01 -6.08
N LYS A 11 -10.01 -3.33 -5.90
CA LYS A 11 -9.97 -4.29 -7.01
C LYS A 11 -11.00 -3.95 -8.09
N ILE A 12 -12.21 -3.61 -7.67
CA ILE A 12 -13.28 -3.18 -8.57
C ILE A 12 -12.85 -1.93 -9.33
N ILE A 13 -12.46 -0.86 -8.63
CA ILE A 13 -12.05 0.40 -9.27
C ILE A 13 -10.94 0.15 -10.31
N THR A 14 -9.89 -0.59 -9.95
CA THR A 14 -8.79 -0.92 -10.87
C THR A 14 -9.27 -1.73 -12.08
N GLN A 15 -10.18 -2.68 -11.91
CA GLN A 15 -10.75 -3.44 -13.03
C GLN A 15 -11.57 -2.57 -13.97
N TYR A 16 -12.29 -1.57 -13.44
CA TYR A 16 -13.14 -0.68 -14.24
C TYR A 16 -12.37 0.45 -14.92
N THR A 17 -11.35 1.01 -14.26
CA THR A 17 -10.65 2.21 -14.75
C THR A 17 -9.26 1.92 -15.30
N GLY A 18 -8.68 0.74 -15.01
CA GLY A 18 -7.26 0.46 -15.24
C GLY A 18 -6.32 1.24 -14.32
N VAL A 19 -6.84 2.06 -13.40
CA VAL A 19 -6.03 2.87 -12.48
C VAL A 19 -5.68 2.02 -11.25
N GLU A 20 -4.39 1.80 -11.07
CA GLU A 20 -3.85 1.19 -9.86
C GLU A 20 -3.57 2.26 -8.80
N LYS A 21 -3.67 1.87 -7.52
CA LYS A 21 -3.29 2.76 -6.42
C LYS A 21 -1.78 2.97 -6.46
N ILE A 22 -1.34 4.22 -6.32
CA ILE A 22 0.06 4.53 -6.00
C ILE A 22 0.35 4.03 -4.58
N GLU A 23 1.15 2.97 -4.49
CA GLU A 23 1.70 2.51 -3.23
C GLU A 23 3.01 3.24 -2.98
N HIS A 24 3.10 3.95 -1.85
CA HIS A 24 4.34 4.57 -1.44
C HIS A 24 5.23 3.45 -0.92
N ASN A 25 6.21 3.04 -1.71
CA ASN A 25 7.24 2.10 -1.28
C ASN A 25 8.25 2.79 -0.37
N MET A 26 7.83 3.73 0.48
CA MET A 26 8.72 4.44 1.39
C MET A 26 7.99 4.86 2.66
N CYS A 27 8.72 4.83 3.77
CA CYS A 27 8.25 5.41 5.02
C CYS A 27 8.15 6.95 4.88
N PRO A 28 7.00 7.58 5.16
CA PRO A 28 6.86 9.03 5.03
C PRO A 28 7.71 9.82 6.03
N ASN A 29 8.04 9.22 7.18
CA ASN A 29 8.77 9.90 8.25
C ASN A 29 10.28 9.80 8.10
N THR A 30 10.78 8.74 7.49
CA THR A 30 12.23 8.46 7.40
C THR A 30 12.75 8.41 5.98
N CYS A 31 11.86 8.55 4.98
CA CYS A 31 12.15 8.34 3.57
C CYS A 31 12.81 6.98 3.26
N LEU A 32 12.66 6.00 4.16
CA LEU A 32 13.21 4.66 3.99
C LEU A 32 12.41 3.92 2.92
N GLU A 33 13.06 3.60 1.80
CA GLU A 33 12.42 2.89 0.70
C GLU A 33 12.30 1.38 0.98
N TYR A 34 11.12 0.81 0.75
CA TYR A 34 10.79 -0.61 0.87
C TYR A 34 11.06 -1.33 -0.44
N THR A 35 12.33 -1.33 -0.86
CA THR A 35 12.81 -2.01 -2.08
C THR A 35 13.92 -2.98 -1.74
N GLY A 36 14.24 -3.89 -2.66
CA GLY A 36 15.30 -4.89 -2.48
C GLY A 36 15.12 -5.72 -1.19
N PRO A 37 16.11 -5.76 -0.27
CA PRO A 37 15.99 -6.46 1.01
C PRO A 37 14.82 -6.00 1.88
N LEU A 38 14.36 -4.76 1.67
CA LEU A 38 13.28 -4.16 2.45
C LEU A 38 11.89 -4.32 1.79
N ALA A 39 11.80 -4.98 0.64
CA ALA A 39 10.55 -5.10 -0.13
C ALA A 39 9.41 -5.84 0.58
N HIS A 40 9.73 -6.66 1.59
CA HIS A 40 8.74 -7.42 2.35
C HIS A 40 8.24 -6.71 3.62
N TYR A 41 8.83 -5.56 3.97
CA TYR A 41 8.41 -4.84 5.16
C TYR A 41 7.11 -4.08 4.91
N LYS A 42 6.10 -4.38 5.73
CA LYS A 42 4.81 -3.68 5.72
C LYS A 42 4.77 -2.46 6.64
N ALA A 43 5.82 -2.27 7.43
CA ALA A 43 5.96 -1.17 8.37
C ALA A 43 7.43 -0.77 8.48
N CYS A 44 7.68 0.51 8.75
CA CYS A 44 9.02 1.03 8.95
C CYS A 44 9.67 0.41 10.20
N LEU A 45 10.87 -0.16 10.05
CA LEU A 45 11.67 -0.65 11.17
C LEU A 45 12.05 0.44 12.18
N MET A 46 12.11 1.70 11.73
CA MET A 46 12.57 2.82 12.55
C MET A 46 11.45 3.49 13.35
N CYS A 47 10.25 3.58 12.78
CA CYS A 47 9.14 4.32 13.41
C CYS A 47 7.83 3.53 13.52
N GLY A 48 7.78 2.30 13.01
CA GLY A 48 6.61 1.42 13.11
C GLY A 48 5.41 1.82 12.24
N LEU A 49 5.48 2.91 11.47
CA LEU A 49 4.39 3.28 10.56
C LEU A 49 4.28 2.33 9.36
N SER A 50 3.05 1.93 9.05
CA SER A 50 2.63 1.17 7.86
C SER A 50 1.80 2.02 6.92
#